data_AF-A0A3L8D5E3-F1
#
_entry.id   AF-A0A3L8D5E3-F1
#
_cell.length_a   1.000
_cell.length_b   1.000
_cell.length_c   1.000
_cell.angle_alpha   90.00
_cell.angle_beta   90.00
_cell.angle_gamma   90.00
#
_symmetry.space_group_name_H-M   'P 1'
#
loop_
_entity.id
_entity.type
_entity.pdbx_description
1 polymer ?
#
loop_
_entity_poly.entity_id
_entity_poly.type
_entity_poly.pdbx_seq_one_letter_code
_entity_poly.pdbx_strand_id
1 'polypeptide(L)'
;MRNEVTTAPRSKKNGHAAECRQVHFHVTYWMFYPFSEGKTICVLDLGFFGSWPIPTLAGVCVGTLKEYGSHVGDWEHTSLYFKNNEHPLAMYVSAHDTGAFYRYDPRNGTFVYESQETRKGLFQKPTFPDKVYTAGHSHPILFSARGSHGLWTAPGKHRFVRVPRLYDEGGFGTAWPTWKRFELLSEEDNEALPGWMTFKGKWGNPSSNCHPLAKLGFNICQFVDGPTGIPMKRFNFRC
;
A
#
# COMPACT_ATOMS: atom_id res chain seq x y z
N MET A 1 -54.25 -36.51 -55.54
CA MET A 1 -53.76 -35.29 -54.89
C MET A 1 -54.07 -35.38 -53.40
N ARG A 2 -53.09 -35.79 -52.60
CA ARG A 2 -53.07 -35.67 -51.13
C ARG A 2 -51.80 -34.90 -50.80
N ASN A 3 -51.94 -33.71 -50.23
CA ASN A 3 -50.81 -32.88 -49.80
C ASN A 3 -50.44 -33.30 -48.38
N GLU A 4 -49.27 -33.93 -48.21
CA GLU A 4 -48.63 -34.10 -46.92
C GLU A 4 -47.85 -32.81 -46.60
N VAL A 5 -48.27 -32.11 -45.54
CA VAL A 5 -47.54 -30.97 -44.99
C VAL A 5 -46.51 -31.52 -44.01
N THR A 6 -45.26 -31.55 -44.41
CA THR A 6 -44.11 -31.87 -43.56
C THR A 6 -43.83 -30.69 -42.62
N THR A 7 -44.20 -30.82 -41.35
CA THR A 7 -43.82 -29.89 -40.28
C THR A 7 -42.34 -30.07 -39.93
N ALA A 8 -41.52 -29.05 -40.16
CA ALA A 8 -40.12 -29.01 -39.76
C ALA A 8 -39.97 -29.03 -38.22
N PRO A 9 -38.95 -29.70 -37.65
CA PRO A 9 -38.76 -29.74 -36.22
C PRO A 9 -38.28 -28.38 -35.70
N ARG A 10 -39.00 -27.88 -34.70
CA ARG A 10 -38.70 -26.67 -33.94
C ARG A 10 -37.34 -26.83 -33.25
N SER A 11 -36.32 -26.14 -33.75
CA SER A 11 -35.01 -26.06 -33.09
C SER A 11 -35.20 -25.52 -31.67
N LYS A 12 -34.95 -26.36 -30.67
CA LYS A 12 -34.81 -25.94 -29.28
C LYS A 12 -33.56 -25.06 -29.21
N LYS A 13 -33.74 -23.74 -29.17
CA LYS A 13 -32.70 -22.83 -28.69
C LYS A 13 -32.45 -23.15 -27.22
N ASN A 14 -31.52 -24.05 -26.95
CA ASN A 14 -30.87 -24.15 -25.66
C ASN A 14 -29.99 -22.90 -25.51
N GLY A 15 -30.60 -21.82 -25.01
CA GLY A 15 -29.85 -20.72 -24.45
C GLY A 15 -29.15 -21.21 -23.20
N HIS A 16 -27.92 -21.72 -23.33
CA HIS A 16 -26.99 -21.70 -22.21
C HIS A 16 -26.71 -20.23 -21.92
N ALA A 17 -27.50 -19.65 -21.01
CA ALA A 17 -27.01 -18.54 -20.21
C ALA A 17 -25.69 -19.04 -19.61
N ALA A 18 -24.57 -18.43 -20.00
CA ALA A 18 -23.27 -18.76 -19.45
C ALA A 18 -23.41 -18.66 -17.92
N GLU A 19 -23.33 -19.80 -17.24
CA GLU A 19 -23.31 -19.85 -15.80
C GLU A 19 -22.10 -19.02 -15.37
N CYS A 20 -22.36 -17.83 -14.82
CA CYS A 20 -21.30 -16.91 -14.42
C CYS A 20 -20.56 -17.57 -13.26
N ARG A 21 -19.44 -18.23 -13.57
CA ARG A 21 -18.60 -18.91 -12.58
C ARG A 21 -18.29 -17.90 -11.48
N GLN A 22 -18.62 -18.26 -10.25
CA GLN A 22 -18.33 -17.42 -9.10
C GLN A 22 -16.80 -17.34 -8.94
N VAL A 23 -16.19 -16.20 -9.29
CA VAL A 23 -14.75 -15.98 -9.17
C VAL A 23 -14.49 -15.07 -7.97
N HIS A 24 -13.63 -15.55 -7.07
CA HIS A 24 -13.27 -14.91 -5.81
C HIS A 24 -11.75 -14.82 -5.80
N PHE A 25 -11.21 -13.61 -5.89
CA PHE A 25 -9.76 -13.41 -5.97
C PHE A 25 -9.38 -12.02 -5.47
N HIS A 26 -8.10 -11.81 -5.22
CA HIS A 26 -7.56 -10.48 -5.00
C HIS A 26 -6.35 -10.26 -5.90
N VAL A 27 -6.11 -9.00 -6.23
CA VAL A 27 -4.94 -8.55 -6.99
C VAL A 27 -4.16 -7.61 -6.09
N THR A 28 -2.87 -7.87 -5.91
CA THR A 28 -1.97 -7.01 -5.13
C THR A 28 -0.92 -6.39 -6.03
N TYR A 29 -0.89 -5.07 -6.05
CA TYR A 29 0.14 -4.28 -6.71
C TYR A 29 1.21 -3.94 -5.67
N TRP A 30 2.43 -4.42 -5.90
CA TRP A 30 3.58 -4.13 -5.07
C TRP A 30 4.40 -2.98 -5.67
N MET A 31 4.81 -2.04 -4.84
CA MET A 31 5.67 -0.91 -5.18
C MET A 31 6.98 -1.05 -4.41
N PHE A 32 8.09 -1.14 -5.13
CA PHE A 32 9.43 -1.15 -4.55
C PHE A 32 10.07 0.23 -4.67
N TYR A 33 10.60 0.74 -3.56
CA TYR A 33 11.44 1.93 -3.55
C TYR A 33 12.86 1.53 -3.15
N PRO A 34 13.89 1.81 -3.97
CA PRO A 34 15.27 1.38 -3.67
C PRO A 34 15.84 1.97 -2.37
N PHE A 35 15.33 3.12 -1.96
CA PHE A 35 15.70 3.82 -0.75
C PHE A 35 14.50 4.63 -0.27
N SER A 36 14.30 4.70 1.03
CA SER A 36 13.32 5.57 1.68
C SER A 36 14.07 6.59 2.55
N GLU A 37 13.90 7.85 2.20
CA GLU A 37 14.41 8.99 2.97
C GLU A 37 13.47 9.22 4.16
N GLY A 38 14.05 9.15 5.35
CA GLY A 38 13.31 9.32 6.59
C GLY A 38 12.72 10.73 6.75
N LYS A 39 12.47 11.10 8.01
CA LYS A 39 11.97 12.42 8.35
C LYS A 39 12.99 13.17 9.18
N THR A 40 13.24 14.42 8.80
CA THR A 40 14.09 15.34 9.55
C THR A 40 13.36 15.83 10.79
N ILE A 41 13.96 15.60 11.94
CA ILE A 41 13.48 16.10 13.24
C ILE A 41 14.54 16.99 13.88
N CYS A 42 14.09 17.99 14.64
CA CYS A 42 14.98 18.77 15.48
C CYS A 42 15.31 17.96 16.72
N VAL A 43 16.60 17.79 17.01
CA VAL A 43 17.08 17.07 18.17
C VAL A 43 18.03 17.94 18.99
N LEU A 44 18.01 17.74 20.30
CA LEU A 44 18.99 18.29 21.23
C LEU A 44 19.90 17.15 21.69
N ASP A 45 21.20 17.29 21.47
CA ASP A 45 22.17 16.32 21.99
C ASP A 45 22.44 16.62 23.47
N LEU A 46 22.04 15.68 24.34
CA LEU A 46 22.24 15.76 25.79
C LEU A 46 23.46 14.94 26.23
N GLY A 47 24.39 14.65 25.32
CA GLY A 47 25.62 13.91 25.59
C GLY A 47 25.31 12.48 25.99
N PHE A 48 25.56 12.12 27.26
CA PHE A 48 25.35 10.75 27.76
C PHE A 48 23.91 10.25 27.58
N PHE A 49 22.91 11.15 27.56
CA PHE A 49 21.51 10.78 27.35
C PHE A 49 21.10 10.65 25.87
N GLY A 50 22.02 10.92 24.94
CA GLY A 50 21.79 10.85 23.49
C GLY A 50 21.01 12.04 22.93
N SER A 51 20.66 11.94 21.64
CA SER A 51 19.92 12.97 20.92
C SER A 51 18.41 12.85 21.14
N TRP A 52 17.80 13.86 21.78
CA TRP A 52 16.38 13.87 22.12
C TRP A 52 15.56 14.73 21.16
N PRO A 53 14.41 14.24 20.65
CA PRO A 53 13.55 15.03 19.77
C PRO A 53 12.94 16.21 20.53
N ILE A 54 13.11 17.41 19.98
CA ILE A 54 12.53 18.65 20.51
C ILE A 54 11.68 19.35 19.44
N PRO A 55 10.60 20.05 19.82
CA PRO A 55 9.82 20.84 18.87
C PRO A 55 10.65 22.02 18.35
N THR A 56 10.40 22.45 17.12
CA THR A 56 10.93 23.72 16.60
C THR A 56 10.22 24.90 17.26
N LEU A 57 10.97 25.97 17.54
CA LEU A 57 10.44 27.21 18.10
C LEU A 57 10.34 28.23 16.97
N ALA A 58 9.12 28.66 16.65
CA ALA A 58 8.85 29.57 15.52
C ALA A 58 9.49 29.14 14.18
N GLY A 59 9.57 27.82 13.93
CA GLY A 59 10.19 27.26 12.72
C GLY A 59 11.70 27.09 12.78
N VAL A 60 12.35 27.54 13.85
CA VAL A 60 13.80 27.40 14.07
C VAL A 60 14.10 26.20 14.97
N CYS A 61 15.10 25.41 14.60
CA CYS A 61 15.63 24.34 15.45
C CYS A 61 16.72 24.90 16.37
N VAL A 62 16.53 24.78 17.68
CA VAL A 62 17.51 25.24 18.70
C VAL A 62 18.64 24.22 18.91
N GLY A 63 18.50 23.01 18.36
CA GLY A 63 19.54 21.98 18.36
C GLY A 63 20.04 21.70 16.94
N THR A 64 20.15 20.43 16.59
CA THR A 64 20.56 19.98 15.26
C THR A 64 19.40 19.32 14.53
N LEU A 65 19.32 19.52 13.22
CA LEU A 65 18.40 18.77 12.37
C LEU A 65 19.03 17.41 12.05
N LYS A 66 18.29 16.34 12.29
CA LYS A 66 18.75 14.97 12.02
C LYS A 66 17.63 14.15 11.40
N GLU A 67 17.99 13.34 10.41
CA GLU A 67 17.08 12.45 9.72
C GLU A 67 16.88 11.14 10.49
N TYR A 68 15.64 10.67 10.57
CA TYR A 68 15.29 9.41 11.23
C TYR A 68 14.30 8.59 10.42
N GLY A 69 14.47 7.27 10.45
CA GLY A 69 13.58 6.31 9.81
C GLY A 69 13.97 5.91 8.40
N SER A 70 15.18 6.27 7.94
CA SER A 70 15.64 5.96 6.58
C SER A 70 15.96 4.47 6.44
N HIS A 71 15.74 3.89 5.27
CA HIS A 71 16.10 2.51 5.00
C HIS A 71 16.33 2.23 3.53
N VAL A 72 17.24 1.29 3.27
CA VAL A 72 17.45 0.74 1.93
C VAL A 72 16.32 -0.24 1.64
N GLY A 73 15.68 -0.09 0.49
CA GLY A 73 14.50 -0.87 0.11
C GLY A 73 13.25 -0.48 0.91
N ASP A 74 12.14 -0.27 0.22
CA ASP A 74 10.82 -0.12 0.81
C ASP A 74 9.80 -0.87 -0.05
N TRP A 75 8.86 -1.53 0.62
CA TRP A 75 7.77 -2.26 -0.02
C TRP A 75 6.46 -1.74 0.50
N GLU A 76 5.77 -1.00 -0.36
CA GLU A 76 4.37 -0.64 -0.18
C GLU A 76 3.51 -1.41 -1.18
N HIS A 77 2.22 -1.51 -0.92
CA HIS A 77 1.31 -2.22 -1.78
C HIS A 77 -0.12 -1.72 -1.66
N THR A 78 -0.88 -2.02 -2.70
CA THR A 78 -2.34 -1.93 -2.68
C THR A 78 -2.94 -3.25 -3.13
N SER A 79 -4.00 -3.68 -2.47
CA SER A 79 -4.73 -4.88 -2.84
C SER A 79 -6.17 -4.52 -3.20
N LEU A 80 -6.70 -5.14 -4.25
CA LEU A 80 -8.10 -5.06 -4.66
C LEU A 80 -8.73 -6.43 -4.52
N TYR A 81 -9.90 -6.50 -3.89
CA TYR A 81 -10.64 -7.74 -3.67
C TYR A 81 -11.87 -7.81 -4.57
N PHE A 82 -12.02 -8.92 -5.29
CA PHE A 82 -13.10 -9.19 -6.22
C PHE A 82 -13.91 -10.39 -5.75
N LYS A 83 -15.23 -10.25 -5.77
CA LYS A 83 -16.15 -11.32 -5.40
C LYS A 83 -17.40 -11.25 -6.27
N ASN A 84 -17.46 -12.10 -7.29
CA ASN A 84 -18.62 -12.26 -8.18
C ASN A 84 -19.11 -10.96 -8.87
N ASN A 85 -18.27 -9.94 -8.98
CA ASN A 85 -18.62 -8.63 -9.53
C ASN A 85 -17.54 -8.16 -10.53
N GLU A 86 -17.93 -7.33 -11.49
CA GLU A 86 -17.02 -6.70 -12.47
C GLU A 86 -16.12 -5.63 -11.82
N HIS A 87 -16.57 -5.07 -10.69
CA HIS A 87 -15.83 -4.08 -9.92
C HIS A 87 -15.30 -4.69 -8.62
N PRO A 88 -14.17 -4.20 -8.09
CA PRO A 88 -13.68 -4.61 -6.78
C PRO A 88 -14.69 -4.26 -5.70
N LEU A 89 -14.82 -5.12 -4.69
CA LEU A 89 -15.66 -4.90 -3.52
C LEU A 89 -14.94 -4.09 -2.45
N ALA A 90 -13.63 -4.33 -2.30
CA ALA A 90 -12.80 -3.71 -1.28
C ALA A 90 -11.40 -3.43 -1.80
N MET A 91 -10.74 -2.49 -1.14
CA MET A 91 -9.36 -2.07 -1.40
C MET A 91 -8.60 -1.95 -0.08
N TYR A 92 -7.34 -2.36 -0.08
CA TYR A 92 -6.41 -2.14 1.01
C TYR A 92 -5.22 -1.34 0.48
N VAL A 93 -4.75 -0.34 1.24
CA VAL A 93 -3.55 0.43 0.94
C VAL A 93 -2.61 0.38 2.13
N SER A 94 -1.35 0.00 1.92
CA SER A 94 -0.32 0.10 2.95
C SER A 94 0.32 1.48 2.98
N ALA A 95 0.61 1.96 4.19
CA ALA A 95 1.42 3.14 4.42
C ALA A 95 2.30 2.87 5.64
N HIS A 96 3.59 2.66 5.41
CA HIS A 96 4.59 2.32 6.41
C HIS A 96 4.22 1.04 7.17
N ASP A 97 4.18 1.15 8.50
CA ASP A 97 3.77 0.08 9.41
C ASP A 97 2.24 0.00 9.59
N THR A 98 1.46 0.69 8.76
CA THR A 98 -0.01 0.73 8.83
C THR A 98 -0.65 0.47 7.47
N GLY A 99 -1.99 0.41 7.46
CA GLY A 99 -2.75 0.50 6.23
C GLY A 99 -4.22 0.76 6.50
N ALA A 100 -4.97 0.95 5.42
CA ALA A 100 -6.41 1.21 5.48
C ALA A 100 -7.19 0.34 4.50
N PHE A 101 -8.35 -0.09 4.98
CA PHE A 101 -9.37 -0.78 4.21
C PHE A 101 -10.43 0.22 3.75
N TYR A 102 -10.83 0.06 2.51
CA TYR A 102 -11.87 0.84 1.87
C TYR A 102 -12.87 -0.06 1.18
N ARG A 103 -14.14 0.32 1.22
CA ARG A 103 -15.22 -0.35 0.51
C ARG A 103 -15.57 0.39 -0.76
N TYR A 104 -15.77 -0.33 -1.86
CA TYR A 104 -16.19 0.28 -3.12
C TYR A 104 -17.62 0.84 -3.02
N ASP A 105 -17.80 2.05 -3.51
CA ASP A 105 -19.08 2.73 -3.67
C ASP A 105 -19.41 2.83 -5.17
N PRO A 106 -20.25 1.92 -5.69
CA PRO A 106 -20.57 1.86 -7.12
C PRO A 106 -21.36 3.08 -7.59
N ARG A 107 -22.03 3.83 -6.70
CA ARG A 107 -22.80 5.02 -7.09
C ARG A 107 -21.90 6.18 -7.48
N ASN A 108 -20.80 6.32 -6.75
CA ASN A 108 -19.83 7.39 -6.92
C ASN A 108 -18.56 6.93 -7.64
N GLY A 109 -18.45 5.65 -8.00
CA GLY A 109 -17.28 5.08 -8.68
C GLY A 109 -15.97 5.27 -7.93
N THR A 110 -16.01 5.26 -6.59
CA THR A 110 -14.86 5.50 -5.70
C THR A 110 -14.86 4.50 -4.55
N PHE A 111 -13.84 4.52 -3.70
CA PHE A 111 -13.79 3.74 -2.47
C PHE A 111 -13.90 4.66 -1.26
N VAL A 112 -14.62 4.19 -0.25
CA VAL A 112 -14.88 4.92 1.00
C VAL A 112 -14.18 4.20 2.14
N TYR A 113 -13.51 4.97 3.00
CA TYR A 113 -12.81 4.45 4.17
C TYR A 113 -13.73 3.60 5.05
N GLU A 114 -13.24 2.44 5.48
CA GLU A 114 -13.98 1.50 6.32
C GLU A 114 -13.26 1.23 7.63
N SER A 115 -11.98 0.91 7.59
CA SER A 115 -11.19 0.63 8.78
C SER A 115 -9.69 0.76 8.51
N GLN A 116 -8.86 0.64 9.54
CA GLN A 116 -7.40 0.70 9.42
C GLN A 116 -6.72 -0.43 10.20
N GLU A 117 -5.60 -0.91 9.68
CA GLU A 117 -4.69 -1.79 10.40
C GLU A 117 -3.78 -0.94 11.30
N THR A 118 -3.99 -1.02 12.61
CA THR A 118 -3.07 -0.44 13.59
C THR A 118 -2.17 -1.54 14.16
N ARG A 119 -0.87 -1.48 13.88
CA ARG A 119 0.12 -2.32 14.56
C ARG A 119 0.35 -1.80 15.99
N LYS A 120 0.52 -2.73 16.94
CA LYS A 120 0.78 -2.43 18.35
C LYS A 120 2.08 -1.61 18.48
N GLY A 121 2.07 -0.57 19.31
CA GLY A 121 3.26 0.25 19.61
C GLY A 121 3.35 1.61 18.89
N LEU A 122 2.31 2.02 18.17
CA LEU A 122 2.24 3.33 17.53
C LEU A 122 1.90 4.45 18.53
N PHE A 123 2.72 5.52 18.54
CA PHE A 123 2.45 6.72 19.33
C PHE A 123 1.34 7.60 18.75
N GLN A 124 1.03 7.46 17.45
CA GLN A 124 -0.04 8.19 16.78
C GLN A 124 -0.75 7.30 15.76
N LYS A 125 -2.08 7.40 15.69
CA LYS A 125 -2.86 6.78 14.61
C LYS A 125 -2.81 7.69 13.37
N PRO A 126 -2.40 7.18 12.19
CA PRO A 126 -2.52 7.94 10.95
C PRO A 126 -4.00 8.17 10.64
N THR A 127 -4.29 9.30 10.01
CA THR A 127 -5.63 9.63 9.51
C THR A 127 -5.61 9.40 8.01
N PHE A 128 -6.28 8.34 7.57
CA PHE A 128 -6.44 8.05 6.16
C PHE A 128 -7.57 8.90 5.56
N PRO A 129 -7.46 9.31 4.28
CA PRO A 129 -8.53 10.04 3.59
C PRO A 129 -9.83 9.24 3.55
N ASP A 130 -10.98 9.91 3.67
CA ASP A 130 -12.29 9.24 3.67
C ASP A 130 -12.66 8.63 2.32
N LYS A 131 -12.09 9.14 1.23
CA LYS A 131 -12.36 8.71 -0.14
C LYS A 131 -11.08 8.56 -0.95
N VAL A 132 -11.08 7.58 -1.84
CA VAL A 132 -9.96 7.32 -2.75
C VAL A 132 -10.11 8.16 -4.02
N TYR A 133 -9.03 8.84 -4.41
CA TYR A 133 -9.00 9.56 -5.69
C TYR A 133 -9.05 8.58 -6.85
N THR A 134 -9.88 8.82 -7.86
CA THR A 134 -10.06 7.92 -9.01
C THR A 134 -9.96 8.67 -10.33
N ALA A 135 -9.34 8.05 -11.34
CA ALA A 135 -9.27 8.58 -12.69
C ALA A 135 -10.62 8.40 -13.40
N GLY A 136 -11.49 9.41 -13.40
CA GLY A 136 -12.76 9.38 -14.13
C GLY A 136 -13.63 8.15 -13.79
N HIS A 137 -13.66 7.76 -12.51
CA HIS A 137 -14.39 6.58 -12.00
C HIS A 137 -13.93 5.22 -12.55
N SER A 138 -12.74 5.14 -13.18
CA SER A 138 -12.22 3.90 -13.75
C SER A 138 -11.33 3.12 -12.78
N HIS A 139 -10.25 3.74 -12.32
CA HIS A 139 -9.25 3.11 -11.45
C HIS A 139 -8.81 4.05 -10.32
N PRO A 140 -8.41 3.51 -9.16
CA PRO A 140 -7.85 4.29 -8.07
C PRO A 140 -6.49 4.90 -8.45
N ILE A 141 -6.23 6.09 -7.94
CA ILE A 141 -4.94 6.78 -8.01
C ILE A 141 -4.38 6.83 -6.60
N LEU A 142 -3.14 6.36 -6.46
CA LEU A 142 -2.40 6.40 -5.21
C LEU A 142 -1.25 7.41 -5.31
N PHE A 143 -0.92 8.00 -4.17
CA PHE A 143 0.09 9.04 -4.02
C PHE A 143 1.18 8.50 -3.12
N SER A 144 2.39 8.32 -3.66
CA SER A 144 3.56 7.98 -2.85
C SER A 144 4.11 9.24 -2.18
N ALA A 145 4.31 9.18 -0.86
CA ALA A 145 4.86 10.28 -0.10
C ALA A 145 6.31 10.58 -0.52
N ARG A 146 6.67 11.86 -0.60
CA ARG A 146 8.05 12.26 -0.89
C ARG A 146 9.00 11.77 0.21
N GLY A 147 10.02 11.03 -0.21
CA GLY A 147 11.09 10.52 0.64
C GLY A 147 10.71 9.23 1.37
N SER A 148 9.65 9.28 2.18
CA SER A 148 9.25 8.16 3.05
C SER A 148 8.39 7.10 2.34
N HIS A 149 7.88 7.41 1.15
CA HIS A 149 7.19 6.50 0.23
C HIS A 149 5.85 5.88 0.64
N GLY A 150 5.36 6.11 1.85
CA GLY A 150 4.03 5.68 2.27
C GLY A 150 2.95 6.01 1.24
N LEU A 151 2.09 5.04 0.91
CA LEU A 151 1.04 5.22 -0.09
C LEU A 151 -0.22 5.83 0.55
N TRP A 152 -0.72 6.88 -0.09
CA TRP A 152 -1.90 7.60 0.34
C TRP A 152 -2.94 7.64 -0.77
N THR A 153 -4.21 7.71 -0.38
CA THR A 153 -5.36 7.67 -1.29
C THR A 153 -5.83 9.04 -1.77
N ALA A 154 -5.20 10.11 -1.27
CA ALA A 154 -5.44 11.49 -1.67
C ALA A 154 -4.12 12.29 -1.63
N PRO A 155 -3.99 13.36 -2.43
CA PRO A 155 -2.84 14.26 -2.35
C PRO A 155 -2.93 15.11 -1.06
N GLY A 156 -1.81 15.69 -0.65
CA GLY A 156 -1.72 16.60 0.49
C GLY A 156 -0.83 16.09 1.61
N LYS A 157 -1.09 16.59 2.83
CA LYS A 157 -0.32 16.28 4.03
C LYS A 157 -1.02 15.22 4.88
N HIS A 158 -0.31 14.15 5.19
CA HIS A 158 -0.80 13.02 5.98
C HIS A 158 0.05 12.82 7.21
N ARG A 159 -0.54 12.46 8.36
CA ARG A 159 0.21 12.33 9.62
C ARG A 159 1.12 11.11 9.58
N PHE A 160 2.41 11.33 9.83
CA PHE A 160 3.41 10.28 9.89
C PHE A 160 3.29 9.49 11.20
N VAL A 161 3.57 8.20 11.12
CA VAL A 161 3.15 7.22 12.12
C VAL A 161 4.09 7.17 13.34
N ARG A 162 5.40 7.34 13.13
CA ARG A 162 6.42 7.01 14.15
C ARG A 162 6.76 8.16 15.10
N VAL A 163 6.55 9.41 14.69
CA VAL A 163 6.95 10.59 15.48
C VAL A 163 5.86 11.67 15.39
N PRO A 164 5.44 12.25 16.53
CA PRO A 164 4.44 13.31 16.54
C PRO A 164 4.86 14.52 15.69
N ARG A 165 3.88 15.14 15.02
CA ARG A 165 4.05 16.35 14.19
C ARG A 165 4.95 16.18 12.96
N LEU A 166 5.18 14.95 12.53
CA LEU A 166 5.73 14.68 11.20
C LEU A 166 4.61 14.37 10.22
N TYR A 167 4.85 14.74 8.97
CA TYR A 167 3.89 14.61 7.89
C TYR A 167 4.55 14.00 6.67
N ASP A 168 3.81 13.11 6.04
CA ASP A 168 4.03 12.73 4.66
C ASP A 168 3.39 13.77 3.75
N GLU A 169 4.08 14.08 2.67
CA GLU A 169 3.59 15.01 1.66
C GLU A 169 3.55 14.29 0.31
N GLY A 170 2.35 14.20 -0.26
CA GLY A 170 2.11 13.65 -1.58
C GLY A 170 1.39 14.66 -2.47
N GLY A 171 1.53 14.53 -3.78
CA GLY A 171 0.88 15.39 -4.76
C GLY A 171 0.81 14.72 -6.12
N PHE A 172 0.16 15.37 -7.09
CA PHE A 172 -0.06 14.78 -8.41
C PHE A 172 1.23 14.42 -9.15
N GLY A 173 2.31 15.18 -8.94
CA GLY A 173 3.66 14.86 -9.42
C GLY A 173 3.70 14.35 -10.87
N THR A 174 4.59 13.39 -11.12
CA THR A 174 4.62 12.62 -12.37
C THR A 174 3.83 11.34 -12.19
N ALA A 175 2.79 11.14 -13.01
CA ALA A 175 2.02 9.91 -12.99
C ALA A 175 2.85 8.71 -13.47
N TRP A 176 2.74 7.58 -12.77
CA TRP A 176 3.36 6.31 -13.14
C TRP A 176 2.30 5.35 -13.69
N PRO A 177 2.08 5.31 -15.02
CA PRO A 177 1.08 4.42 -15.62
C PRO A 177 1.62 2.98 -15.67
N THR A 178 1.50 2.28 -14.54
CA THR A 178 2.07 0.93 -14.32
C THR A 178 1.60 -0.10 -15.36
N TRP A 179 0.40 0.08 -15.93
CA TRP A 179 -0.17 -0.79 -16.94
C TRP A 179 0.49 -0.71 -18.33
N LYS A 180 1.36 0.27 -18.60
CA LYS A 180 2.00 0.41 -19.92
C LYS A 180 3.07 -0.66 -20.19
N ARG A 181 3.63 -1.27 -19.15
CA ARG A 181 4.68 -2.30 -19.25
C ARG A 181 4.35 -3.45 -18.31
N PHE A 182 3.43 -4.29 -18.76
CA PHE A 182 3.01 -5.50 -18.04
C PHE A 182 3.78 -6.71 -18.55
N GLU A 183 4.31 -7.50 -17.62
CA GLU A 183 4.93 -8.80 -17.88
C GLU A 183 4.15 -9.84 -17.08
N LEU A 184 3.70 -10.89 -17.76
CA LEU A 184 2.94 -11.97 -17.13
C LEU A 184 3.92 -13.05 -16.71
N LEU A 185 3.98 -13.30 -15.40
CA LEU A 185 4.74 -14.39 -14.81
C LEU A 185 3.76 -15.34 -14.14
N SER A 186 3.70 -16.56 -14.65
CA SER A 186 2.82 -17.63 -14.16
C SER A 186 3.61 -18.60 -13.29
N GLU A 187 3.07 -18.94 -12.12
CA GLU A 187 3.64 -20.00 -11.29
C GLU A 187 3.41 -21.40 -11.91
N GLU A 188 2.39 -21.54 -12.76
CA GLU A 188 2.00 -22.81 -13.40
C GLU A 188 2.93 -23.19 -14.57
N ASP A 189 3.64 -22.21 -15.14
CA ASP A 189 4.40 -22.40 -16.38
C ASP A 189 5.75 -23.12 -16.16
N ASN A 190 6.02 -23.60 -14.93
CA ASN A 190 7.29 -24.23 -14.50
C ASN A 190 8.55 -23.38 -14.76
N GLU A 191 8.40 -22.10 -15.15
CA GLU A 191 9.48 -21.14 -15.24
C GLU A 191 9.86 -20.66 -13.84
N ALA A 192 11.16 -20.54 -13.59
CA ALA A 192 11.63 -20.05 -12.30
C ALA A 192 11.23 -18.59 -12.12
N LEU A 193 10.31 -18.32 -11.19
CA LEU A 193 9.96 -16.96 -10.79
C LEU A 193 11.22 -16.17 -10.42
N PRO A 194 11.30 -14.87 -10.76
CA PRO A 194 12.45 -14.05 -10.44
C PRO A 194 12.81 -14.13 -8.96
N GLY A 195 14.11 -14.22 -8.65
CA GLY A 195 14.58 -14.40 -7.26
C GLY A 195 14.10 -13.30 -6.31
N TRP A 196 13.84 -12.08 -6.81
CA TRP A 196 13.28 -11.00 -5.99
C TRP A 196 11.86 -11.28 -5.50
N MET A 197 11.05 -12.02 -6.27
CA MET A 197 9.66 -12.34 -5.93
C MET A 197 9.58 -13.43 -4.86
N THR A 198 10.55 -14.36 -4.87
CA THR A 198 10.61 -15.50 -3.94
C THR A 198 11.54 -15.27 -2.74
N PHE A 199 12.18 -14.11 -2.65
CA PHE A 199 13.11 -13.77 -1.58
C PHE A 199 12.43 -13.70 -0.20
N LYS A 200 12.92 -14.51 0.76
CA LYS A 200 12.40 -14.60 2.14
C LYS A 200 13.28 -13.87 3.17
N GLY A 201 14.07 -12.89 2.73
CA GLY A 201 14.90 -12.08 3.61
C GLY A 201 14.35 -10.66 3.83
N LYS A 202 15.20 -9.78 4.36
CA LYS A 202 14.98 -8.33 4.42
C LYS A 202 15.73 -7.66 3.28
N TRP A 203 15.07 -6.75 2.58
CA TRP A 203 15.67 -5.93 1.53
C TRP A 203 16.38 -4.74 2.16
N GLY A 204 17.71 -4.72 2.21
CA GLY A 204 18.46 -3.58 2.74
C GLY A 204 19.38 -3.94 3.90
N ASN A 205 19.58 -2.98 4.81
CA ASN A 205 20.53 -3.06 5.92
C ASN A 205 19.84 -3.26 7.28
N PRO A 206 20.58 -3.74 8.29
CA PRO A 206 20.13 -3.68 9.67
C PRO A 206 20.02 -2.24 10.17
N SER A 207 19.15 -2.03 11.16
CA SER A 207 19.00 -0.76 11.85
C SER A 207 20.29 -0.31 12.54
N SER A 208 20.54 1.00 12.57
CA SER A 208 21.74 1.59 13.17
C SER A 208 21.50 3.01 13.66
N ASN A 209 22.40 3.52 14.50
CA ASN A 209 22.32 4.85 15.13
C ASN A 209 20.98 5.09 15.84
N CYS A 210 20.53 4.09 16.59
CA CYS A 210 19.30 4.15 17.38
C CYS A 210 19.48 4.94 18.68
N HIS A 211 18.39 5.54 19.15
CA HIS A 211 18.35 6.20 20.45
C HIS A 211 18.72 5.22 21.58
N PRO A 212 19.43 5.64 22.65
CA PRO A 212 19.81 4.77 23.76
C PRO A 212 18.64 4.02 24.40
N LEU A 213 17.46 4.65 24.40
CA LEU A 213 16.22 4.08 24.94
C LEU A 213 15.41 3.25 23.92
N ALA A 214 15.99 2.89 22.77
CA ALA A 214 15.32 2.01 21.79
C ALA A 214 14.87 0.68 22.41
N LYS A 215 15.69 0.11 23.31
CA LYS A 215 15.35 -1.11 24.06
C LYS A 215 14.18 -0.95 25.03
N LEU A 216 13.77 0.27 25.36
CA LEU A 216 12.64 0.60 26.23
C LEU A 216 11.38 1.01 25.45
N GLY A 217 11.35 0.77 24.14
CA GLY A 217 10.18 1.02 23.28
C GLY A 217 10.22 2.35 22.50
N PHE A 218 11.26 3.17 22.68
CA PHE A 218 11.50 4.37 21.86
C PHE A 218 12.31 4.01 20.62
N ASN A 219 11.73 3.20 19.72
CA ASN A 219 12.36 2.72 18.47
C ASN A 219 12.54 3.84 17.43
N ILE A 220 13.39 4.81 17.76
CA ILE A 220 13.78 5.94 16.92
C ILE A 220 15.22 5.69 16.48
N CYS A 221 15.40 5.30 15.22
CA CYS A 221 16.71 5.04 14.62
C CYS A 221 16.91 5.89 13.38
N GLN A 222 18.15 6.32 13.13
CA GLN A 222 18.49 7.01 11.89
C GLN A 222 18.24 6.08 10.70
N PHE A 223 18.79 4.86 10.79
CA PHE A 223 18.53 3.80 9.83
C PHE A 223 17.69 2.71 10.49
N VAL A 224 16.59 2.33 9.84
CA VAL A 224 15.72 1.23 10.28
C VAL A 224 15.97 -0.02 9.45
N ASP A 225 15.52 -1.16 9.96
CA ASP A 225 15.63 -2.43 9.25
C ASP A 225 14.91 -2.38 7.89
N GLY A 226 15.53 -2.98 6.89
CA GLY A 226 14.91 -3.19 5.58
C GLY A 226 13.61 -4.01 5.64
N PRO A 227 12.64 -3.76 4.73
CA PRO A 227 11.37 -4.47 4.68
C PRO A 227 11.57 -5.95 4.34
N THR A 228 10.70 -6.80 4.87
CA THR A 228 10.66 -8.21 4.48
C THR A 228 10.23 -8.38 3.03
N GLY A 229 10.72 -9.43 2.37
CA GLY A 229 10.27 -9.80 1.03
C GLY A 229 8.78 -10.16 0.97
N ILE A 230 8.22 -10.12 -0.24
CA ILE A 230 6.80 -10.32 -0.54
C ILE A 230 6.23 -11.60 0.09
N PRO A 231 6.89 -12.78 0.01
CA PRO A 231 6.35 -14.03 0.56
C PRO A 231 6.17 -14.04 2.07
N MET A 232 6.79 -13.09 2.79
CA MET A 232 6.69 -12.96 4.24
C MET A 232 5.60 -11.98 4.67
N LYS A 233 5.02 -11.24 3.74
CA LYS A 233 3.96 -10.27 4.03
C LYS A 233 2.63 -11.00 4.22
N ARG A 234 1.78 -10.46 5.07
CA ARG A 234 0.44 -11.03 5.31
C ARG A 234 -0.51 -10.58 4.21
N PHE A 235 -1.34 -11.49 3.71
CA PHE A 235 -2.43 -11.15 2.81
C PHE A 235 -3.50 -10.33 3.53
N ASN A 236 -3.98 -9.27 2.90
CA ASN A 236 -5.01 -8.38 3.47
C ASN A 236 -6.43 -8.92 3.28
N PHE A 237 -6.64 -9.74 2.26
CA PHE A 237 -7.89 -10.40 1.96
C PHE A 237 -7.72 -11.91 2.00
N ARG A 238 -8.77 -12.61 2.43
CA ARG A 238 -8.85 -14.07 2.34
C ARG A 238 -9.83 -14.41 1.23
N CYS A 239 -9.38 -15.24 0.30
CA CYS A 239 -10.23 -15.82 -0.74
C CYS A 239 -11.04 -16.97 -0.15
#